data_AF-A0A2I1HHX5-F1
#
_entry.id   AF-A0A2I1HHX5-F1
#
_cell.length_a   1.000
_cell.length_b   1.000
_cell.length_c   1.000
_cell.angle_alpha   90.00
_cell.angle_beta   90.00
_cell.angle_gamma   90.00
#
_symmetry.space_group_name_H-M   'P 1'
#
loop_
_entity.id
_entity.type
_entity.pdbx_description
1 polymer ?
#
loop_
_entity_poly.entity_id
_entity_poly.type
_entity_poly.pdbx_seq_one_letter_code
_entity_poly.pdbx_strand_id
1 'polypeptide(L)' 'MSSGEDNIFLHCLIVPCGQLYALPHDQVVQVVTVGRSQAVSVLEATIQSRLRAPFNNICLKIR' A
#
# COMPACT_ATOMS: atom_id res chain seq x y z
N MET A 1 -14.98 12.11 -16.00
CA MET A 1 -15.22 11.79 -14.57
C MET A 1 -15.36 10.28 -14.50
N SER A 2 -14.43 9.58 -13.84
CA SER A 2 -14.55 8.12 -13.69
C SER A 2 -15.69 7.84 -12.72
N SER A 3 -16.71 7.10 -13.17
CA SER A 3 -17.74 6.57 -12.28
C SER A 3 -17.08 5.77 -11.16
N GLY A 4 -17.61 5.86 -9.95
CA GLY A 4 -17.06 5.23 -8.75
C GLY A 4 -17.11 3.69 -8.72
N GLU A 5 -17.35 3.05 -9.86
CA GLU A 5 -17.56 1.59 -9.99
C GLU A 5 -16.30 0.81 -10.39
N ASP A 6 -15.22 1.50 -10.78
CA ASP A 6 -13.97 0.85 -11.22
C ASP A 6 -12.92 0.72 -10.11
N ASN A 7 -13.26 1.00 -8.85
CA ASN A 7 -12.32 0.80 -7.75
C ASN A 7 -12.40 -0.64 -7.21
N ILE A 8 -11.24 -1.17 -6.83
CA ILE A 8 -11.11 -2.45 -6.13
C ILE A 8 -10.58 -2.22 -4.72
N PHE A 9 -11.00 -3.09 -3.79
CA PHE A 9 -10.46 -3.15 -2.44
C PHE A 9 -9.47 -4.30 -2.35
N LEU A 10 -8.24 -3.99 -1.95
CA LEU A 10 -7.18 -4.95 -1.77
C LEU A 10 -6.85 -5.05 -0.28
N HIS A 11 -6.96 -6.26 0.26
CA HIS A 11 -6.46 -6.57 1.60
C HIS A 11 -4.97 -6.88 1.48
N CYS A 12 -4.14 -5.93 1.90
CA CYS A 12 -2.69 -6.02 1.81
C CYS A 12 -2.10 -6.44 3.16
N LEU A 13 -1.20 -7.44 3.11
CA LEU A 13 -0.34 -7.80 4.22
C LEU A 13 1.09 -7.40 3.86
N ILE A 14 1.65 -6.45 4.60
CA ILE A 14 3.06 -6.09 4.49
C ILE A 14 3.85 -7.10 5.31
N VAL A 15 4.79 -7.80 4.70
CA VAL A 15 5.71 -8.67 5.43
C VAL A 15 6.95 -7.84 5.79
N PRO A 16 7.19 -7.51 7.07
CA PRO A 16 8.34 -6.71 7.46
C PRO A 16 9.65 -7.43 7.16
N CYS A 17 10.49 -6.81 6.33
CA CYS A 17 11.83 -7.29 6.02
C CYS A 17 12.81 -6.11 6.14
N GLY A 18 13.99 -6.34 6.71
CA GLY A 18 15.06 -5.34 6.80
C GLY A 18 14.61 -4.04 7.47
N GLN A 19 14.61 -2.94 6.72
CA GLN A 19 14.25 -1.60 7.23
C GLN A 19 12.80 -1.49 7.71
N LEU A 20 11.92 -2.43 7.34
CA LEU A 20 10.55 -2.49 7.79
C LEU A 20 10.37 -3.25 9.12
N TYR A 21 11.40 -3.86 9.72
CA TYR A 21 11.23 -4.66 10.95
C TYR A 21 10.60 -3.90 12.12
N ALA A 22 10.82 -2.58 12.19
CA ALA A 22 10.24 -1.73 13.22
C ALA A 22 8.82 -1.23 12.86
N LEU A 23 8.20 -1.76 11.80
CA LEU A 23 6.87 -1.33 11.37
C LEU A 23 5.84 -1.69 12.44
N PRO A 24 5.05 -0.71 12.92
CA PRO A 24 3.99 -0.96 13.88
C PRO A 24 2.98 -1.99 13.36
N HIS A 25 2.50 -2.87 14.23
CA HIS A 25 1.61 -3.97 13.86
C HIS A 25 0.30 -3.49 13.21
N ASP A 26 -0.21 -2.33 13.62
CA ASP A 26 -1.39 -1.68 13.05
C ASP A 26 -1.18 -1.15 11.62
N GLN A 27 0.07 -1.04 11.15
CA GLN A 27 0.42 -0.66 9.78
C GLN A 27 0.75 -1.85 8.87
N VAL A 28 0.88 -3.06 9.42
CA VAL A 28 1.22 -4.29 8.69
C VAL A 28 0.04 -4.77 7.85
N VAL A 29 -1.19 -4.64 8.36
CA VAL A 29 -2.42 -5.05 7.67
C VAL A 29 -3.19 -3.81 7.23
N GLN A 30 -3.46 -3.68 5.94
CA GLN A 30 -4.11 -2.49 5.40
C GLN A 30 -5.13 -2.87 4.31
N VAL A 31 -6.28 -2.20 4.30
CA VAL A 31 -7.24 -2.28 3.19
C VAL A 31 -7.05 -1.08 2.29
N VAL A 32 -6.55 -1.30 1.08
CA VAL A 32 -6.22 -0.26 0.12
C VAL A 32 -7.26 -0.23 -0.99
N THR A 33 -7.68 0.97 -1.38
CA THR A 33 -8.60 1.18 -2.51
C THR A 33 -7.83 1.79 -3.66
N VAL A 34 -7.86 1.15 -4.83
CA VAL A 34 -7.22 1.64 -6.06
C VAL A 34 -8.15 1.42 -7.24
N GLY A 35 -7.96 2.18 -8.32
CA GLY A 35 -8.67 1.92 -9.57
C GLY A 35 -8.20 0.61 -10.20
N ARG A 36 -9.12 -0.20 -10.69
CA ARG A 36 -8.89 -1.52 -11.31
C ARG A 36 -7.89 -1.46 -12.47
N SER A 37 -7.93 -0.39 -13.25
CA SER A 37 -7.08 -0.18 -14.42
C SER A 37 -5.83 0.66 -14.12
N GLN A 38 -5.57 0.99 -12.86
CA GLN A 38 -4.39 1.78 -12.48
C GLN A 38 -3.13 0.91 -12.43
N ALA A 39 -1.98 1.54 -12.66
CA ALA A 39 -0.68 0.89 -12.56
C ALA A 39 -0.37 0.48 -11.12
N VAL A 40 0.43 -0.57 -10.96
CA VAL A 40 0.90 -1.07 -9.65
C VAL A 40 1.69 0.00 -8.87
N SER A 41 2.33 0.95 -9.56
CA SER A 41 3.00 2.09 -8.92
C SER A 41 2.03 2.98 -8.12
N VAL A 42 0.76 3.08 -8.53
CA VAL A 42 -0.27 3.80 -7.78
C VAL A 42 -0.62 3.05 -6.49
N LEU A 43 -0.66 1.72 -6.53
CA LEU A 43 -0.84 0.88 -5.34
C LEU A 43 0.34 1.06 -4.37
N GLU A 44 1.57 1.02 -4.86
CA GLU A 44 2.77 1.25 -4.04
C GLU A 44 2.73 2.63 -3.38
N ALA A 45 2.49 3.70 -4.15
CA ALA A 45 2.39 5.05 -3.63
C ALA A 45 1.27 5.20 -2.59
N THR A 46 0.14 4.53 -2.80
CA THR A 46 -0.99 4.54 -1.85
C THR A 46 -0.61 3.85 -0.54
N ILE A 47 0.04 2.69 -0.59
CA ILE A 47 0.55 2.00 0.61
C ILE A 47 1.58 2.89 1.33
N GLN A 48 2.55 3.44 0.59
CA GLN A 48 3.58 4.33 1.12
C GLN A 48 3.02 5.60 1.78
N SER A 49 1.95 6.19 1.22
CA SER A 49 1.30 7.37 1.82
C SER A 49 0.65 7.08 3.18
N ARG A 50 0.27 5.82 3.43
CA ARG A 50 -0.33 5.36 4.69
C ARG A 50 0.72 4.92 5.70
N LEU A 51 1.85 4.42 5.22
CA LEU A 51 3.03 4.23 6.03
C LEU A 51 3.49 5.60 6.55
N ARG A 52 3.85 5.68 7.83
CA ARG A 52 4.40 6.91 8.41
C ARG A 52 5.92 6.93 8.21
N ALA A 53 6.53 8.10 8.34
CA ALA A 53 7.99 8.19 8.42
C ALA A 53 8.51 7.29 9.56
N PRO A 54 9.63 6.57 9.37
CA PRO A 54 10.54 6.62 8.22
C PRO A 54 10.19 5.65 7.06
N PHE A 55 9.08 4.92 7.14
CA PHE A 55 8.77 3.82 6.23
C PHE A 55 8.13 4.25 4.91
N ASN A 56 7.60 5.48 4.86
CA ASN A 56 6.87 6.04 3.72
C ASN A 56 7.68 6.21 2.43
N ASN A 57 9.02 6.11 2.50
CA ASN A 57 9.91 6.24 1.34
C ASN A 57 10.65 4.93 1.01
N ILE A 58 10.30 3.81 1.66
CA ILE A 58 10.91 2.52 1.39
C ILE A 58 10.24 1.89 0.16
N CYS A 59 11.04 1.53 -0.84
CA CYS A 59 10.53 0.82 -2.03
C CYS A 59 9.95 -0.55 -1.63
N LEU A 60 8.74 -0.84 -2.09
CA LEU A 60 8.00 -2.05 -1.76
C LEU A 60 7.99 -3.01 -2.94
N LYS A 61 8.31 -4.29 -2.69
CA LYS A 61 8.12 -5.35 -3.68
C LYS A 61 6.71 -5.93 -3.56
N ILE A 62 5.82 -5.52 -4.45
CA ILE A 62 4.44 -6.03 -4.54
C ILE A 62 4.46 -7.39 -5.28
N ARG A 63 3.75 -8.38 -4.75
CA ARG A 63 3.63 -9.74 -5.29
C ARG A 63 2.18 -10.19 -5.30
#